data_AF-Q2W378-F1
#
_entry.id   AF-Q2W378-F1
#
_cell.length_a   1.000
_cell.length_b   1.000
_cell.length_c   1.000
_cell.angle_alpha   90.00
_cell.angle_beta   90.00
_cell.angle_gamma   90.00
#
_symmetry.space_group_name_H-M   'P 1'
#
loop_
_entity.id
_entity.type
_entity.pdbx_description
1 polymer ?
#
loop_
_entity_poly.entity_id
_entity_poly.type
_entity_poly.pdbx_seq_one_letter_code
_entity_poly.pdbx_strand_id
1 'polypeptide(L)'
;MQAMTLDRRQMAALGLSALLHLLVTLALEVNDLSALLPERTERTMEVEVVPEPPKPAPEPPKPAPEPPPAPVAAPQPPPEPPKALPTPLPPLPVQRPQLQAAPHAETSKAPQASTRPEPAKPAGQSPTLSSDSGNFSRAAPAAGDLAQSTQDKILAQVLRMWHFNAGALRGTDTILSATLIVNRDGTLSGPMNKDAPWNPDSVIRGYSSLPDGTNKRMLETFLLALRMAQPLQMPPDDGKPWPRRMLLRFKPGDL
;
A
#
# COMPACT_ATOMS: atom_id res chain seq x y z
N MET A 1 -47.91 -16.55 -64.58
CA MET A 1 -47.15 -15.60 -63.73
C MET A 1 -47.86 -15.53 -62.39
N GLN A 2 -47.36 -16.23 -61.36
CA GLN A 2 -47.96 -16.20 -60.02
C GLN A 2 -47.35 -15.04 -59.24
N ALA A 3 -48.18 -14.09 -58.84
CA ALA A 3 -47.77 -13.01 -57.95
C ALA A 3 -47.60 -13.60 -56.53
N MET A 4 -46.35 -13.73 -56.07
CA MET A 4 -46.07 -14.10 -54.68
C MET A 4 -46.42 -12.91 -53.78
N THR A 5 -47.58 -12.98 -53.13
CA THR A 5 -47.92 -12.05 -52.05
C THR A 5 -47.20 -12.50 -50.78
N LEU A 6 -46.18 -11.75 -50.36
CA LEU A 6 -45.50 -11.95 -49.09
C LEU A 6 -46.50 -11.78 -47.93
N ASP A 7 -46.51 -12.75 -47.01
CA ASP A 7 -47.35 -12.70 -45.81
C ASP A 7 -46.95 -11.47 -44.97
N ARG A 8 -47.95 -10.75 -44.45
CA ARG A 8 -47.76 -9.59 -43.56
C ARG A 8 -46.85 -9.92 -42.38
N ARG A 9 -46.87 -11.17 -41.90
CA ARG A 9 -45.97 -11.65 -40.84
C ARG A 9 -44.51 -11.70 -41.28
N GLN A 10 -44.24 -12.14 -42.50
CA GLN A 10 -42.89 -12.16 -43.07
C GLN A 10 -42.36 -10.73 -43.29
N MET A 11 -43.23 -9.83 -43.77
CA MET A 11 -42.88 -8.41 -43.90
C MET A 11 -42.55 -7.77 -42.54
N ALA A 12 -43.33 -8.08 -41.49
CA ALA A 12 -43.06 -7.58 -40.15
C ALA A 12 -41.76 -8.15 -39.56
N ALA A 13 -41.46 -9.44 -39.78
CA ALA A 13 -40.24 -10.07 -39.32
C ALA A 13 -38.99 -9.48 -40.00
N LEU A 14 -39.06 -9.25 -41.32
CA LEU A 14 -37.98 -8.59 -42.06
C LEU A 14 -37.78 -7.14 -41.60
N GLY A 15 -38.87 -6.41 -41.35
CA GLY A 15 -38.81 -5.05 -40.80
C GLY A 15 -38.15 -5.00 -39.41
N LEU A 16 -38.54 -5.90 -38.50
CA LEU A 16 -37.93 -6.00 -37.17
C LEU A 16 -36.46 -6.40 -37.23
N SER A 17 -36.09 -7.33 -38.12
CA SER A 17 -34.71 -7.74 -38.31
C SER A 17 -33.85 -6.57 -38.79
N ALA A 18 -34.32 -5.82 -39.80
CA ALA A 18 -33.62 -4.63 -40.29
C ALA A 18 -33.46 -3.56 -39.21
N LEU A 19 -34.51 -3.32 -38.41
CA LEU A 19 -34.47 -2.37 -37.30
C LEU A 19 -33.47 -2.79 -36.22
N LEU A 20 -33.42 -4.08 -35.87
CA LEU A 20 -32.48 -4.60 -34.87
C LEU A 20 -31.03 -4.40 -35.34
N HIS A 21 -30.74 -4.72 -36.60
CA HIS A 21 -29.39 -4.53 -37.16
C HIS A 21 -29.01 -3.05 -37.14
N LEU A 22 -29.91 -2.15 -37.55
CA LEU A 22 -29.69 -0.70 -37.49
C LEU A 22 -29.34 -0.23 -36.07
N LEU A 23 -30.05 -0.71 -35.05
CA LEU A 23 -29.79 -0.35 -33.65
C LEU A 23 -28.43 -0.87 -33.16
N VAL A 24 -28.02 -2.07 -33.57
CA VAL A 24 -26.70 -2.61 -33.24
C VAL A 24 -25.60 -1.78 -33.89
N THR A 25 -25.73 -1.39 -35.15
CA THR A 25 -24.75 -0.52 -35.83
C THR A 25 -24.64 0.83 -35.13
N LEU A 26 -25.79 1.44 -34.77
CA LEU A 26 -25.82 2.71 -34.05
C LEU A 26 -25.15 2.60 -32.67
N ALA A 27 -25.38 1.51 -31.93
CA ALA A 27 -24.76 1.29 -30.64
C ALA A 27 -23.23 1.13 -30.74
N LEU A 28 -22.74 0.53 -31.82
CA LEU A 28 -21.30 0.39 -32.08
C LEU A 28 -20.66 1.75 -32.43
N GLU A 29 -21.34 2.60 -33.21
CA GLU A 29 -20.86 3.97 -33.49
C GLU A 29 -20.84 4.85 -32.23
N VAL A 30 -21.76 4.63 -31.28
CA VAL A 30 -21.78 5.37 -30.01
C VAL A 30 -20.62 4.98 -29.08
N ASN A 31 -20.00 3.81 -29.24
CA ASN A 31 -18.77 3.50 -28.49
C ASN A 31 -17.56 4.32 -28.97
N ASP A 32 -17.54 4.78 -30.22
CA ASP A 32 -16.50 5.65 -30.78
C ASP A 32 -16.66 7.13 -30.34
N LEU A 33 -17.79 7.51 -29.73
CA LEU A 33 -17.95 8.83 -29.09
C LEU A 33 -16.99 9.06 -27.90
N SER A 34 -16.24 8.03 -27.49
CA SER A 34 -15.09 8.19 -26.60
C SER A 34 -14.03 9.16 -27.14
N ALA A 35 -13.96 9.34 -28.47
CA ALA A 35 -13.07 10.30 -29.13
C ALA A 35 -13.60 11.76 -29.13
N LEU A 36 -14.90 11.96 -28.85
CA LEU A 36 -15.54 13.28 -28.79
C LEU A 36 -15.70 13.80 -27.36
N LEU A 37 -15.47 12.95 -26.35
CA LEU A 37 -15.27 13.43 -25.01
C LEU A 37 -13.96 14.24 -25.02
N PRO A 38 -13.97 15.53 -24.60
CA PRO A 38 -12.75 16.31 -24.53
C PRO A 38 -11.77 15.49 -23.72
N GLU A 39 -10.61 15.21 -24.32
CA GLU A 39 -9.46 14.55 -23.72
C GLU A 39 -9.35 15.14 -22.31
N ARG A 40 -9.85 14.37 -21.33
CA ARG A 40 -10.00 14.83 -19.96
C ARG A 40 -8.58 14.97 -19.52
N THR A 41 -8.05 16.19 -19.65
CA THR A 41 -6.64 16.53 -19.51
C THR A 41 -6.21 15.83 -18.25
N GLU A 42 -5.56 14.69 -18.44
CA GLU A 42 -5.07 13.93 -17.33
C GLU A 42 -4.13 14.92 -16.69
N ARG A 43 -4.41 15.28 -15.45
CA ARG A 43 -3.33 15.78 -14.61
C ARG A 43 -2.39 14.60 -14.47
N THR A 44 -1.58 14.38 -15.51
CA THR A 44 -0.20 13.99 -15.37
C THR A 44 0.27 14.72 -14.14
N MET A 45 0.71 13.96 -13.15
CA MET A 45 1.54 14.49 -12.10
C MET A 45 2.75 15.08 -12.83
N GLU A 46 2.65 16.36 -13.15
CA GLU A 46 3.74 17.15 -13.69
C GLU A 46 4.73 17.19 -12.55
N VAL A 47 5.72 16.30 -12.62
CA VAL A 47 6.95 16.44 -11.87
C VAL A 47 7.63 17.62 -12.55
N GLU A 48 7.25 18.82 -12.15
CA GLU A 48 8.08 19.99 -12.35
C GLU A 48 9.38 19.69 -11.60
N VAL A 49 10.37 19.18 -12.32
CA VAL A 49 11.75 19.18 -11.88
C VAL A 49 12.16 20.64 -11.89
N VAL A 50 11.78 21.36 -10.83
CA VAL A 50 12.37 22.66 -10.52
C VAL A 50 13.87 22.38 -10.43
N PRO A 51 14.70 22.90 -11.34
CA PRO A 51 16.14 22.85 -11.17
C PRO A 51 16.40 23.53 -9.83
N GLU A 52 16.92 22.78 -8.86
CA GLU A 52 17.33 23.34 -7.58
C GLU A 52 18.23 24.54 -7.92
N PRO A 53 17.88 25.77 -7.48
CA PRO A 53 18.71 26.93 -7.77
C PRO A 53 20.14 26.59 -7.37
N PRO A 54 21.14 26.89 -8.21
CA PRO A 54 22.52 26.47 -7.98
C PRO A 54 22.88 26.80 -6.55
N LYS A 55 23.17 25.73 -5.79
CA LYS A 55 23.55 25.81 -4.39
C LYS A 55 24.57 26.94 -4.26
N PRO A 56 24.31 27.98 -3.44
CA PRO A 56 25.25 29.08 -3.28
C PRO A 56 26.64 28.50 -3.06
N ALA A 57 27.62 29.04 -3.78
CA ALA A 57 29.01 28.60 -3.64
C ALA A 57 29.32 28.48 -2.14
N PRO A 58 29.93 27.37 -1.70
CA PRO A 58 30.25 27.17 -0.30
C PRO A 58 30.93 28.42 0.24
N GLU A 59 30.37 29.02 1.27
CA GLU A 59 31.04 30.13 1.96
C GLU A 59 32.46 29.67 2.30
N PRO A 60 33.48 30.54 2.13
CA PRO A 60 34.83 30.23 2.53
C PRO A 60 34.82 29.69 3.97
N PRO A 61 35.49 28.57 4.25
CA PRO A 61 35.48 27.99 5.58
C PRO A 61 35.91 29.07 6.58
N LYS A 62 35.02 29.36 7.54
CA LYS A 62 35.35 30.21 8.68
C LYS A 62 36.63 29.65 9.31
N PRO A 63 37.63 30.51 9.61
CA PRO A 63 38.84 30.07 10.30
C PRO A 63 38.47 29.26 11.53
N ALA A 64 39.07 28.06 11.64
CA ALA A 64 38.88 27.21 12.80
C ALA A 64 39.21 28.03 14.06
N PRO A 65 38.36 28.02 15.10
CA PRO A 65 38.71 28.62 16.38
C PRO A 65 40.01 27.98 16.89
N GLU A 66 40.90 28.82 17.43
CA GLU A 66 42.15 28.38 18.02
C GLU A 66 41.90 27.27 19.05
N PRO A 67 42.72 26.21 19.04
CA PRO A 67 42.56 25.12 19.99
C PRO A 67 42.70 25.68 21.42
N PRO A 68 41.82 25.28 22.35
CA PRO A 68 41.99 25.63 23.75
C PRO A 68 43.34 25.11 24.25
N PRO A 69 44.00 25.83 25.16
CA PRO A 69 45.27 25.40 25.73
C PRO A 69 45.15 24.01 26.33
N ALA A 70 46.13 23.16 25.99
CA ALA A 70 46.18 21.77 26.42
C ALA A 70 46.04 21.67 27.95
N PRO A 71 45.13 20.82 28.47
CA PRO A 71 45.08 20.49 29.88
C PRO A 71 46.42 19.90 30.31
N VAL A 72 46.98 20.47 31.39
CA VAL A 72 48.18 19.99 32.07
C VAL A 72 48.03 18.50 32.37
N ALA A 73 49.03 17.72 31.94
CA ALA A 73 49.07 16.28 32.12
C ALA A 73 48.89 15.90 33.60
N ALA A 74 47.85 15.14 33.90
CA ALA A 74 47.75 14.43 35.16
C ALA A 74 48.83 13.31 35.21
N PRO A 75 49.43 13.04 36.38
CA PRO A 75 50.44 11.98 36.53
C PRO A 75 49.85 10.61 36.16
N GLN A 76 50.57 9.85 35.34
CA GLN A 76 50.21 8.47 35.00
C GLN A 76 50.26 7.58 36.25
N PRO A 77 49.25 6.74 36.50
CA PRO A 77 49.34 5.68 37.48
C PRO A 77 50.31 4.56 37.01
N PRO A 78 50.96 3.85 37.94
CA PRO A 78 51.95 2.81 37.64
C PRO A 78 51.33 1.62 36.89
N PRO A 79 52.13 0.90 36.08
CA PRO A 79 51.65 -0.22 35.27
C PRO A 79 51.19 -1.40 36.11
N GLU A 80 50.00 -1.92 35.80
CA GLU A 80 49.49 -3.18 36.37
C GLU A 80 50.30 -4.39 35.87
N PRO A 81 50.50 -5.42 36.72
CA PRO A 81 51.21 -6.63 36.35
C PRO A 81 50.44 -7.52 35.36
N PRO A 82 51.13 -8.36 34.56
CA PRO A 82 50.52 -9.16 33.52
C PRO A 82 49.59 -10.23 34.11
N LYS A 83 48.30 -10.20 33.74
CA LYS A 83 47.36 -11.28 34.03
C LYS A 83 47.70 -12.51 33.18
N ALA A 84 47.86 -13.64 33.86
CA ALA A 84 48.12 -14.95 33.30
C ALA A 84 47.02 -15.38 32.31
N LEU A 85 47.45 -16.05 31.24
CA LEU A 85 46.61 -16.70 30.23
C LEU A 85 45.68 -17.74 30.88
N PRO A 86 44.36 -17.71 30.60
CA PRO A 86 43.46 -18.76 31.03
C PRO A 86 43.64 -20.03 30.18
N THR A 87 43.70 -21.17 30.87
CA THR A 87 43.73 -22.53 30.34
C THR A 87 42.45 -22.85 29.55
N PRO A 88 42.49 -23.68 28.48
CA PRO A 88 41.29 -24.04 27.72
C PRO A 88 40.37 -24.92 28.56
N LEU A 89 39.10 -24.52 28.69
CA LEU A 89 38.04 -25.33 29.30
C LEU A 89 37.59 -26.45 28.34
N PRO A 90 37.26 -27.65 28.85
CA PRO A 90 36.74 -28.75 28.04
C PRO A 90 35.34 -28.44 27.48
N PRO A 91 34.95 -29.03 26.33
CA PRO A 91 33.67 -28.76 25.70
C PRO A 91 32.51 -29.29 26.56
N LEU A 92 31.53 -28.41 26.81
CA LEU A 92 30.28 -28.76 27.48
C LEU A 92 29.41 -29.66 26.58
N PRO A 93 28.72 -30.66 27.15
CA PRO A 93 27.82 -31.52 26.40
C PRO A 93 26.59 -30.74 25.90
N VAL A 94 26.34 -30.86 24.59
CA VAL A 94 25.18 -30.27 23.90
C VAL A 94 23.90 -30.88 24.45
N GLN A 95 23.19 -30.15 25.32
CA GLN A 95 21.82 -30.50 25.70
C GLN A 95 20.87 -30.03 24.59
N ARG A 96 20.20 -30.99 23.94
CA ARG A 96 19.11 -30.70 23.01
C ARG A 96 17.94 -30.09 23.79
N PRO A 97 17.37 -28.95 23.35
CA PRO A 97 16.17 -28.40 23.97
C PRO A 97 15.01 -29.40 23.84
N GLN A 98 14.56 -29.97 24.96
CA GLN A 98 13.30 -30.69 24.99
C GLN A 98 12.17 -29.65 25.00
N LEU A 99 11.39 -29.64 23.92
CA LEU A 99 10.14 -28.89 23.78
C LEU A 99 9.17 -29.34 24.87
N GLN A 100 8.99 -28.49 25.89
CA GLN A 100 7.89 -28.64 26.84
C GLN A 100 6.60 -28.18 26.17
N ALA A 101 5.61 -29.08 26.12
CA ALA A 101 4.25 -28.76 25.69
C ALA A 101 3.57 -27.87 26.73
N ALA A 102 3.16 -26.67 26.33
CA ALA A 102 2.37 -25.78 27.18
C ALA A 102 0.88 -26.21 27.19
N PRO A 103 0.22 -26.22 28.36
CA PRO A 103 -1.18 -26.58 28.49
C PRO A 103 -2.13 -25.50 27.97
N HIS A 104 -3.20 -25.97 27.33
CA HIS A 104 -4.32 -25.21 26.77
C HIS A 104 -5.29 -24.66 27.83
N ALA A 105 -5.95 -23.56 27.45
CA ALA A 105 -7.19 -22.98 28.01
C ALA A 105 -7.05 -22.45 29.45
N GLU A 106 -7.72 -21.39 29.92
CA GLU A 106 -9.07 -20.86 29.75
C GLU A 106 -8.98 -19.35 30.11
N THR A 107 -9.70 -18.38 29.57
CA THR A 107 -11.10 -18.05 29.88
C THR A 107 -11.43 -16.73 29.16
N SER A 108 -12.61 -16.68 28.56
CA SER A 108 -13.20 -15.52 27.92
C SER A 108 -13.83 -14.59 28.97
N LYS A 109 -13.54 -13.29 28.92
CA LYS A 109 -14.34 -12.24 29.59
C LYS A 109 -14.51 -11.05 28.65
N ALA A 110 -15.73 -10.91 28.14
CA ALA A 110 -16.18 -9.73 27.42
C ALA A 110 -16.37 -8.54 28.39
N PRO A 111 -16.03 -7.29 27.99
CA PRO A 111 -16.53 -6.11 28.67
C PRO A 111 -17.75 -5.52 27.99
N GLN A 112 -18.66 -5.07 28.87
CA GLN A 112 -19.95 -4.45 28.65
C GLN A 112 -19.90 -3.16 27.80
N ALA A 113 -21.03 -2.93 27.12
CA ALA A 113 -21.43 -1.66 26.56
C ALA A 113 -21.63 -0.59 27.65
N SER A 114 -21.25 0.66 27.38
CA SER A 114 -21.90 1.83 27.94
C SER A 114 -21.60 3.13 27.19
N THR A 115 -22.70 3.84 26.89
CA THR A 115 -22.89 5.30 26.82
C THR A 115 -22.22 6.16 25.74
N ARG A 116 -23.05 6.47 24.74
CA ARG A 116 -23.16 7.68 23.91
C ARG A 116 -22.93 8.99 24.67
N PRO A 117 -22.19 9.95 24.06
CA PRO A 117 -22.68 11.34 23.97
C PRO A 117 -22.80 11.86 22.51
N GLU A 118 -23.72 12.79 22.33
CA GLU A 118 -24.03 13.55 21.10
C GLU A 118 -22.99 14.64 20.73
N PRO A 119 -23.09 15.29 19.55
CA PRO A 119 -21.95 15.74 18.77
C PRO A 119 -21.60 17.21 18.95
N ALA A 120 -20.30 17.52 18.94
CA ALA A 120 -19.79 18.87 18.78
C ALA A 120 -19.50 19.17 17.30
N LYS A 121 -20.06 20.27 16.79
CA LYS A 121 -19.64 20.94 15.56
C LYS A 121 -18.15 21.32 15.63
N PRO A 122 -17.45 21.30 14.49
CA PRO A 122 -16.58 22.41 14.18
C PRO A 122 -16.88 23.01 12.80
N ALA A 123 -17.09 24.32 12.81
CA ALA A 123 -16.86 25.20 11.67
C ALA A 123 -15.33 25.31 11.46
N GLY A 124 -14.90 25.23 10.20
CA GLY A 124 -13.49 25.32 9.83
C GLY A 124 -13.31 25.00 8.35
N GLN A 125 -13.82 25.88 7.49
CA GLN A 125 -13.54 25.83 6.07
C GLN A 125 -12.05 26.09 5.85
N SER A 126 -11.36 25.12 5.23
CA SER A 126 -10.07 25.32 4.56
C SER A 126 -10.21 24.71 3.17
N PRO A 127 -10.02 25.46 2.08
CA PRO A 127 -10.21 24.95 0.73
C PRO A 127 -8.98 24.13 0.36
N THR A 128 -9.04 22.82 0.57
CA THR A 128 -8.06 21.88 0.02
C THR A 128 -8.71 21.13 -1.13
N LEU A 129 -8.14 21.35 -2.32
CA LEU A 129 -8.48 20.76 -3.61
C LEU A 129 -8.54 19.23 -3.50
N SER A 130 -9.73 18.67 -3.36
CA SER A 130 -9.96 17.23 -3.45
C SER A 130 -10.26 16.87 -4.90
N SER A 131 -9.31 16.17 -5.50
CA SER A 131 -9.43 15.61 -6.83
C SER A 131 -10.48 14.49 -6.81
N ASP A 132 -11.43 14.62 -7.74
CA ASP A 132 -12.58 13.78 -7.97
C ASP A 132 -12.16 12.36 -8.40
N SER A 133 -12.20 11.43 -7.45
CA SER A 133 -11.96 9.99 -7.66
C SER A 133 -13.23 9.36 -8.24
N GLY A 134 -13.23 9.12 -9.54
CA GLY A 134 -14.36 8.52 -10.26
C GLY A 134 -14.84 7.20 -9.64
N ASN A 135 -16.13 7.16 -9.34
CA ASN A 135 -17.06 6.02 -9.25
C ASN A 135 -16.47 4.60 -8.99
N PHE A 136 -15.62 4.44 -7.98
CA PHE A 136 -15.47 3.17 -7.29
C PHE A 136 -16.67 3.03 -6.35
N SER A 137 -17.31 1.85 -6.31
CA SER A 137 -18.33 1.53 -5.31
C SER A 137 -17.87 2.03 -3.95
N ARG A 138 -18.58 3.04 -3.44
CA ARG A 138 -18.16 3.97 -2.40
C ARG A 138 -17.60 3.22 -1.18
N ALA A 139 -16.28 3.03 -1.12
CA ALA A 139 -15.62 2.63 0.11
C ALA A 139 -15.96 3.69 1.16
N ALA A 140 -16.34 3.26 2.37
CA ALA A 140 -16.67 4.17 3.45
C ALA A 140 -15.53 5.19 3.62
N PRO A 141 -15.82 6.50 3.78
CA PRO A 141 -14.79 7.50 3.93
C PRO A 141 -13.92 7.12 5.13
N ALA A 142 -12.61 6.97 4.88
CA ALA A 142 -11.67 6.64 5.94
C ALA A 142 -11.67 7.75 6.98
N ALA A 143 -11.81 7.39 8.24
CA ALA A 143 -12.04 8.33 9.32
C ALA A 143 -10.74 8.88 9.93
N GLY A 144 -9.59 8.59 9.29
CA GLY A 144 -8.27 9.09 9.64
C GLY A 144 -7.14 8.26 9.03
N ASP A 145 -5.91 8.78 9.13
CA ASP A 145 -4.68 8.09 8.71
C ASP A 145 -4.03 7.33 9.88
N LEU A 146 -3.40 6.19 9.58
CA LEU A 146 -2.67 5.36 10.55
C LEU A 146 -1.35 6.01 10.97
N ALA A 147 -0.96 5.87 12.24
CA ALA A 147 0.33 6.35 12.73
C ALA A 147 1.51 5.61 12.05
N GLN A 148 2.61 6.31 11.75
CA GLN A 148 3.77 5.76 11.03
C GLN A 148 4.28 4.44 11.61
N SER A 149 4.47 4.37 12.93
CA SER A 149 4.95 3.14 13.60
C SER A 149 4.03 1.93 13.40
N THR A 150 2.74 2.17 13.16
CA THR A 150 1.79 1.12 12.83
C THR A 150 1.92 0.70 11.37
N GLN A 151 2.13 1.67 10.47
CA GLN A 151 2.39 1.39 9.05
C GLN A 151 3.64 0.54 8.90
N ASP A 152 4.70 0.83 9.65
CA ASP A 152 5.96 0.07 9.61
C ASP A 152 5.77 -1.37 10.13
N LYS A 153 4.99 -1.57 11.20
CA LYS A 153 4.65 -2.92 11.71
C LYS A 153 3.84 -3.73 10.70
N ILE A 154 2.85 -3.10 10.07
CA ILE A 154 2.05 -3.73 9.03
C ILE A 154 2.91 -4.06 7.82
N LEU A 155 3.76 -3.13 7.39
CA LEU A 155 4.71 -3.35 6.30
C LEU A 155 5.61 -4.56 6.61
N ALA A 156 6.21 -4.62 7.80
CA ALA A 156 7.04 -5.75 8.21
C ALA A 156 6.26 -7.09 8.19
N GLN A 157 5.00 -7.10 8.61
CA GLN A 157 4.13 -8.27 8.53
C GLN A 157 3.88 -8.71 7.08
N VAL A 158 3.62 -7.76 6.18
CA VAL A 158 3.40 -8.02 4.75
C VAL A 158 4.69 -8.53 4.09
N LEU A 159 5.83 -7.89 4.38
CA LEU A 159 7.14 -8.30 3.86
C LEU A 159 7.52 -9.73 4.29
N ARG A 160 7.15 -10.15 5.51
CA ARG A 160 7.36 -11.53 5.97
C ARG A 160 6.60 -12.57 5.13
N MET A 161 5.47 -12.19 4.54
CA MET A 161 4.66 -13.03 3.66
C MET A 161 5.01 -12.85 2.18
N TRP A 162 5.86 -11.87 1.85
CA TRP A 162 6.16 -11.51 0.48
C TRP A 162 7.32 -12.31 -0.07
N HIS A 163 7.00 -13.28 -0.92
CA HIS A 163 7.97 -14.12 -1.62
C HIS A 163 8.27 -13.53 -3.00
N PHE A 164 9.19 -12.57 -3.04
CA PHE A 164 9.71 -12.00 -4.27
C PHE A 164 11.23 -11.87 -4.20
N ASN A 165 11.93 -12.11 -5.32
CA ASN A 165 13.38 -11.94 -5.37
C ASN A 165 13.74 -10.45 -5.49
N ALA A 166 13.76 -9.75 -4.36
CA ALA A 166 14.15 -8.34 -4.26
C ALA A 166 15.55 -8.06 -4.83
N GLY A 167 16.44 -9.06 -4.83
CA GLY A 167 17.78 -8.97 -5.42
C GLY A 167 17.75 -8.61 -6.91
N ALA A 168 16.71 -9.01 -7.65
CA ALA A 168 16.53 -8.65 -9.05
C ALA A 168 16.21 -7.16 -9.28
N LEU A 169 15.88 -6.42 -8.22
CA LEU A 169 15.54 -5.00 -8.25
C LEU A 169 16.62 -4.11 -7.64
N ARG A 170 17.74 -4.67 -7.19
CA ARG A 170 18.86 -3.87 -6.67
C ARG A 170 19.37 -2.92 -7.75
N GLY A 171 19.53 -1.66 -7.37
CA GLY A 171 19.95 -0.59 -8.28
C GLY A 171 18.83 -0.01 -9.15
N THR A 172 17.60 -0.53 -9.07
CA THR A 172 16.43 0.13 -9.67
C THR A 172 15.85 1.15 -8.68
N ASP A 173 15.43 2.32 -9.16
CA ASP A 173 14.74 3.33 -8.34
C ASP A 173 13.23 3.08 -8.25
N THR A 174 12.84 1.80 -8.21
CA THR A 174 11.43 1.40 -8.18
C THR A 174 10.85 1.65 -6.80
N ILE A 175 9.80 2.47 -6.70
CA ILE A 175 9.06 2.71 -5.46
C ILE A 175 7.69 2.04 -5.58
N LEU A 176 7.39 1.15 -4.63
CA LEU A 176 6.05 0.59 -4.49
C LEU A 176 5.26 1.47 -3.52
N SER A 177 4.09 1.94 -3.97
CA SER A 177 3.16 2.75 -3.17
C SER A 177 1.76 2.15 -3.23
N ALA A 178 1.14 1.93 -2.08
CA ALA A 178 -0.22 1.38 -1.99
C ALA A 178 -1.02 2.11 -0.90
N THR A 179 -2.18 2.63 -1.27
CA THR A 179 -3.15 3.21 -0.33
C THR A 179 -4.18 2.15 0.03
N LEU A 180 -4.24 1.78 1.30
CA LEU A 180 -5.08 0.71 1.82
C LEU A 180 -6.11 1.28 2.80
N ILE A 181 -7.29 0.67 2.84
CA ILE A 181 -8.32 0.94 3.84
C ILE A 181 -8.41 -0.27 4.76
N VAL A 182 -8.06 -0.08 6.03
CA VAL A 182 -7.99 -1.11 7.05
C VAL A 182 -9.20 -1.01 7.98
N ASN A 183 -9.85 -2.14 8.21
CA ASN A 183 -10.98 -2.28 9.12
C ASN A 183 -10.51 -2.49 10.57
N ARG A 184 -11.44 -2.36 11.52
CA ARG A 184 -11.15 -2.53 12.95
C ARG A 184 -10.62 -3.93 13.31
N ASP A 185 -11.03 -4.94 12.55
CA ASP A 185 -10.62 -6.35 12.72
C ASP A 185 -9.26 -6.67 12.07
N GLY A 186 -8.58 -5.67 11.50
CA GLY A 186 -7.33 -5.85 10.78
C GLY A 186 -7.51 -6.42 9.37
N THR A 187 -8.73 -6.59 8.87
CA THR A 187 -8.95 -6.94 7.46
C THR A 187 -8.84 -5.71 6.57
N LEU A 188 -8.54 -5.93 5.29
CA LEU A 188 -8.59 -4.88 4.29
C LEU A 188 -10.01 -4.75 3.72
N SER A 189 -10.39 -3.53 3.37
CA SER A 189 -11.67 -3.23 2.72
C SER A 189 -11.62 -3.43 1.21
N GLY A 190 -12.80 -3.57 0.59
CA GLY A 190 -12.98 -3.62 -0.86
C GLY A 190 -12.37 -4.89 -1.50
N PRO A 191 -11.77 -4.79 -2.70
CA PRO A 191 -11.26 -5.95 -3.43
C PRO A 191 -10.04 -6.61 -2.77
N MET A 192 -9.39 -5.91 -1.84
CA MET A 192 -8.27 -6.44 -1.08
C MET A 192 -8.69 -7.29 0.13
N ASN A 193 -9.99 -7.41 0.41
CA ASN A 193 -10.46 -8.26 1.49
C ASN A 193 -10.09 -9.74 1.24
N LYS A 194 -9.68 -10.45 2.29
CA LYS A 194 -9.30 -11.87 2.19
C LYS A 194 -10.39 -12.80 1.63
N ASP A 195 -11.66 -12.43 1.77
CA ASP A 195 -12.82 -13.22 1.36
C ASP A 195 -13.38 -12.79 -0.01
N ALA A 196 -12.93 -11.65 -0.56
CA ALA A 196 -13.38 -11.16 -1.87
C ALA A 196 -12.77 -11.98 -3.02
N PRO A 197 -13.39 -12.13 -4.20
CA PRO A 197 -12.76 -12.78 -5.35
C PRO A 197 -11.40 -12.16 -5.69
N TRP A 198 -10.40 -12.96 -6.06
CA TRP A 198 -9.09 -12.45 -6.46
C TRP A 198 -9.19 -11.75 -7.82
N ASN A 199 -9.07 -10.42 -7.82
CA ASN A 199 -9.09 -9.60 -9.03
C ASN A 199 -8.10 -8.41 -8.91
N PRO A 200 -6.86 -8.54 -9.41
CA PRO A 200 -5.86 -7.46 -9.33
C PRO A 200 -6.26 -6.19 -10.11
N ASP A 201 -7.04 -6.30 -11.20
CA ASP A 201 -7.54 -5.15 -11.96
C ASP A 201 -8.48 -4.25 -11.15
N SER A 202 -9.14 -4.81 -10.14
CA SER A 202 -9.98 -4.02 -9.23
C SER A 202 -9.20 -3.24 -8.18
N VAL A 203 -7.92 -3.58 -7.97
CA VAL A 203 -7.03 -2.93 -7.00
C VAL A 203 -6.12 -1.92 -7.66
N ILE A 204 -5.54 -2.29 -8.81
CA ILE A 204 -4.59 -1.47 -9.57
C ILE A 204 -5.23 -1.15 -10.92
N ARG A 205 -5.55 0.12 -11.14
CA ARG A 205 -6.07 0.60 -12.43
C ARG A 205 -5.06 0.29 -13.54
N GLY A 206 -5.52 -0.35 -14.61
CA GLY A 206 -4.69 -0.68 -15.77
C GLY A 206 -3.75 -1.87 -15.55
N TYR A 207 -3.94 -2.68 -14.51
CA TYR A 207 -3.10 -3.84 -14.24
C TYR A 207 -3.03 -4.83 -15.42
N SER A 208 -4.16 -5.12 -16.08
CA SER A 208 -4.23 -5.96 -17.29
C SER A 208 -3.44 -5.41 -18.47
N SER A 209 -3.21 -4.09 -18.52
CA SER A 209 -2.41 -3.43 -19.57
C SER A 209 -0.90 -3.43 -19.28
N LEU A 210 -0.49 -3.83 -18.06
CA LEU A 210 0.93 -3.89 -17.72
C LEU A 210 1.63 -5.01 -18.52
N PRO A 211 2.82 -4.73 -19.07
CA PRO A 211 3.59 -5.75 -19.77
C PRO A 211 3.94 -6.89 -18.81
N ASP A 212 3.88 -8.12 -19.32
CA ASP A 212 4.36 -9.28 -18.57
C ASP A 212 5.86 -9.12 -18.30
N GLY A 213 6.23 -9.21 -17.02
CA GLY A 213 7.61 -8.98 -16.61
C GLY A 213 7.78 -8.88 -15.10
N THR A 214 8.98 -8.47 -14.67
CA THR A 214 9.36 -8.38 -13.26
C THR A 214 8.42 -7.48 -12.46
N ASN A 215 8.01 -6.33 -13.02
CA ASN A 215 7.14 -5.37 -12.33
C ASN A 215 5.73 -5.92 -12.10
N LYS A 216 5.13 -6.57 -13.11
CA LYS A 216 3.80 -7.17 -12.97
C LYS A 216 3.81 -8.30 -11.94
N ARG A 217 4.81 -9.19 -11.99
CA ARG A 217 5.00 -10.26 -11.00
C ARG A 217 5.27 -9.72 -9.59
N MET A 218 6.06 -8.65 -9.47
CA MET A 218 6.31 -7.96 -8.20
C MET A 218 5.01 -7.44 -7.59
N LEU A 219 4.17 -6.76 -8.39
CA LEU A 219 2.87 -6.25 -7.93
C LEU A 219 1.91 -7.39 -7.55
N GLU A 220 1.81 -8.43 -8.37
CA GLU A 220 0.99 -9.62 -8.08
C GLU A 220 1.36 -10.27 -6.75
N THR A 221 2.65 -10.58 -6.58
CA THR A 221 3.15 -11.22 -5.36
C THR A 221 2.99 -10.32 -4.14
N PHE A 222 3.11 -9.00 -4.30
CA PHE A 222 2.89 -8.05 -3.21
C PHE A 222 1.40 -7.97 -2.81
N LEU A 223 0.49 -7.88 -3.78
CA LEU A 223 -0.95 -7.92 -3.52
C LEU A 223 -1.37 -9.25 -2.87
N LEU A 224 -0.78 -10.36 -3.31
CA LEU A 224 -1.01 -11.66 -2.71
C LEU A 224 -0.52 -11.71 -1.26
N ALA A 225 0.69 -11.19 -0.99
CA ALA A 225 1.24 -11.09 0.35
C ALA A 225 0.37 -10.23 1.28
N LEU A 226 -0.14 -9.09 0.78
CA LEU A 226 -1.10 -8.25 1.51
C LEU A 226 -2.37 -9.02 1.91
N ARG A 227 -2.86 -9.88 1.03
CA ARG A 227 -4.04 -10.71 1.30
C ARG A 227 -3.75 -11.81 2.30
N MET A 228 -2.61 -12.49 2.15
CA MET A 228 -2.15 -13.56 3.06
C MET A 228 -1.76 -13.04 4.44
N ALA A 229 -1.38 -11.77 4.55
CA ALA A 229 -1.05 -11.13 5.82
C ALA A 229 -2.27 -10.80 6.69
N GLN A 230 -3.50 -10.90 6.17
CA GLN A 230 -4.71 -10.62 6.95
C GLN A 230 -5.07 -11.77 7.92
N PRO A 231 -5.51 -11.47 9.14
CA PRO A 231 -5.71 -10.13 9.71
C PRO A 231 -4.39 -9.44 10.08
N LEU A 232 -4.32 -8.14 9.81
CA LEU A 232 -3.19 -7.29 10.15
C LEU A 232 -3.13 -7.06 11.66
N GLN A 233 -1.91 -7.05 12.21
CA GLN A 233 -1.70 -6.75 13.63
C GLN A 233 -1.88 -5.26 13.88
N MET A 234 -3.07 -4.90 14.37
CA MET A 234 -3.41 -3.52 14.68
C MET A 234 -2.88 -3.13 16.08
N PRO A 235 -2.49 -1.86 16.28
CA PRO A 235 -2.11 -1.37 17.60
C PRO A 235 -3.35 -1.34 18.50
N PRO A 236 -3.17 -1.21 19.82
CA PRO A 236 -4.27 -0.97 20.73
C PRO A 236 -5.14 0.19 20.23
N ASP A 237 -6.45 0.08 20.43
CA ASP A 237 -7.42 1.07 19.97
C ASP A 237 -7.07 2.45 20.55
N ASP A 238 -6.71 3.40 19.68
CA ASP A 238 -6.38 4.78 20.04
C ASP A 238 -7.65 5.67 20.10
N GLY A 239 -8.83 5.06 20.04
CA GLY A 239 -10.13 5.74 20.12
C GLY A 239 -10.55 6.47 18.85
N LYS A 240 -9.74 6.45 17.77
CA LYS A 240 -10.13 7.08 16.50
C LYS A 240 -11.12 6.20 15.72
N PRO A 241 -12.03 6.81 14.95
CA PRO A 241 -13.00 6.08 14.15
C PRO A 241 -12.36 5.15 13.10
N TRP A 242 -13.12 4.13 12.71
CA TRP A 242 -12.78 3.14 11.69
C TRP A 242 -13.80 3.21 10.54
N PRO A 243 -13.44 2.86 9.29
CA PRO A 243 -12.15 2.32 8.85
C PRO A 243 -11.06 3.40 8.71
N ARG A 244 -9.80 2.99 8.60
CA ARG A 244 -8.65 3.91 8.50
C ARG A 244 -7.88 3.73 7.22
N ARG A 245 -7.30 4.82 6.74
CA ARG A 245 -6.43 4.80 5.57
C ARG A 245 -4.98 4.64 6.00
N MET A 246 -4.23 3.88 5.23
CA MET A 246 -2.80 3.69 5.41
C MET A 246 -2.12 3.78 4.05
N LEU A 247 -1.02 4.52 4.00
CA LEU A 247 -0.16 4.58 2.82
C LEU A 247 1.08 3.73 3.08
N LEU A 248 1.24 2.64 2.36
CA LEU A 248 2.48 1.87 2.36
C LEU A 248 3.36 2.37 1.22
N ARG A 249 4.57 2.83 1.53
CA ARG A 249 5.56 3.27 0.54
C ARG A 249 6.93 2.71 0.89
N PHE A 250 7.53 1.95 -0.01
CA PHE A 250 8.88 1.42 0.18
C PHE A 250 9.57 1.15 -1.17
N LYS A 251 10.90 1.00 -1.13
CA LYS A 251 11.72 0.59 -2.28
C LYS A 251 12.06 -0.89 -2.16
N PRO A 252 11.55 -1.77 -3.04
CA PRO A 252 11.90 -3.19 -2.99
C PRO A 252 13.40 -3.47 -3.10
N GLY A 253 14.17 -2.61 -3.76
CA GLY A 253 15.62 -2.74 -3.89
C GLY A 253 16.40 -2.52 -2.59
N ASP A 254 15.79 -1.93 -1.56
CA ASP A 254 16.41 -1.63 -0.26
C ASP A 254 16.21 -2.76 0.77
N LEU A 255 15.51 -3.85 0.39
CA LEU A 255 15.20 -4.99 1.25
C LEU A 255 16.31 -6.05 1.31
#